data_AF-G4FPD9-F1
#
_entry.id   AF-G4FPD9-F1
#
_cell.length_a   1.000
_cell.length_b   1.000
_cell.length_c   1.000
_cell.angle_alpha   90.00
_cell.angle_beta   90.00
_cell.angle_gamma   90.00
#
_symmetry.space_group_name_H-M   'P 1'
#
loop_
_entity.id
_entity.type
_entity.pdbx_description
1 polymer ?
#
loop_
_entity_poly.entity_id
_entity_poly.type
_entity_poly.pdbx_seq_one_letter_code
_entity_poly.pdbx_strand_id
1 'polypeptide(L)' 'MTTQDNGDLRIDLSLSPADLRLLLDAVSYRLERWPGGEPYEQEDLQTMQTLLQAAILEANFGSTGER' A
#
# COMPACT_ATOMS: atom_id res chain seq x y z
N MET A 1 24.25 4.10 -22.72
CA MET A 1 23.99 2.75 -22.21
C MET A 1 22.81 2.87 -21.26
N THR A 2 21.60 2.69 -21.79
CA THR A 2 20.35 2.76 -21.03
C THR A 2 20.07 1.38 -20.48
N THR A 3 20.33 1.17 -19.20
CA THR A 3 19.80 0.00 -18.48
C THR A 3 18.30 0.20 -18.37
N GLN A 4 17.57 -0.61 -19.12
CA GLN A 4 16.13 -0.75 -19.00
C GLN A 4 15.86 -1.37 -17.63
N ASP A 5 15.62 -0.51 -16.64
CA ASP A 5 15.13 -0.90 -15.33
C ASP A 5 13.69 -1.36 -15.50
N ASN A 6 13.40 -2.60 -15.11
CA ASN A 6 12.12 -3.28 -15.30
C ASN A 6 10.94 -2.43 -14.79
N GLY A 7 10.22 -1.75 -15.69
CA GLY A 7 8.77 -1.45 -15.61
C GLY A 7 8.14 -0.84 -14.34
N ASP A 8 8.89 -0.55 -13.28
CA ASP A 8 8.36 -0.13 -11.99
C ASP A 8 8.11 1.38 -12.00
N LEU A 9 6.83 1.77 -12.03
CA LEU A 9 6.43 3.16 -11.93
C LEU A 9 6.43 3.59 -10.46
N ARG A 10 7.47 4.29 -10.04
CA ARG A 10 7.52 4.91 -8.71
C ARG A 10 6.75 6.23 -8.72
N ILE A 11 5.77 6.35 -7.83
CA ILE A 11 5.01 7.59 -7.60
C ILE A 11 5.15 7.96 -6.12
N ASP A 12 5.62 9.18 -5.84
CA ASP A 12 5.67 9.72 -4.48
C ASP A 12 4.35 10.45 -4.17
N LEU A 13 3.69 10.07 -3.07
CA LEU A 13 2.43 10.65 -2.62
C LEU A 13 2.57 11.22 -1.20
N SER A 14 1.99 12.40 -0.96
CA SER A 14 1.86 12.96 0.38
C SER A 14 0.46 12.68 0.91
N LEU A 15 0.35 11.76 1.88
CA LEU A 15 -0.91 11.31 2.45
C LEU A 15 -0.94 11.59 3.95
N SER A 16 -2.08 12.04 4.46
CA SER A 16 -2.29 12.13 5.90
C SER A 16 -2.53 10.74 6.49
N PRO A 17 -2.38 10.56 7.83
CA PRO A 17 -2.75 9.31 8.49
C PRO A 17 -4.22 8.91 8.31
N ALA A 18 -5.11 9.86 7.99
CA ALA A 18 -6.50 9.57 7.68
C ALA A 18 -6.66 9.00 6.25
N ASP A 19 -5.92 9.55 5.28
CA ASP A 19 -5.94 9.08 3.89
C ASP A 19 -5.41 7.64 3.80
N LEU A 20 -4.32 7.33 4.52
CA LEU A 20 -3.77 5.97 4.59
C LEU A 20 -4.77 4.95 5.14
N ARG A 21 -5.51 5.33 6.20
CA ARG A 21 -6.58 4.49 6.77
C ARG A 21 -7.70 4.27 5.76
N LEU A 22 -8.14 5.30 5.05
CA LEU A 22 -9.18 5.19 4.04
C LEU A 22 -8.77 4.25 2.90
N LEU A 23 -7.51 4.32 2.44
CA LEU A 23 -6.98 3.40 1.43
C LEU A 23 -6.94 1.96 1.95
N LEU A 24 -6.49 1.75 3.20
CA LEU A 24 -6.46 0.43 3.81
C LEU A 24 -7.87 -0.17 3.91
N ASP A 25 -8.85 0.62 4.31
CA ASP A 25 -10.24 0.21 4.40
C ASP A 25 -10.78 -0.19 3.02
N ALA A 26 -10.48 0.58 1.97
CA ALA A 26 -10.91 0.28 0.61
C ALA A 26 -10.30 -1.04 0.07
N VAL A 27 -9.01 -1.24 0.27
CA VAL A 27 -8.31 -2.48 -0.13
C VAL A 27 -8.87 -3.68 0.64
N SER A 28 -9.04 -3.54 1.96
CA SER A 28 -9.60 -4.60 2.81
C SER A 28 -11.03 -4.94 2.40
N TYR A 29 -11.87 -3.93 2.16
CA TYR A 29 -13.23 -4.12 1.66
C TYR A 29 -13.27 -4.91 0.35
N ARG A 30 -12.34 -4.62 -0.57
CA ARG A 30 -12.23 -5.32 -1.86
C ARG A 30 -11.77 -6.76 -1.70
N LEU A 31 -10.81 -7.04 -0.80
CA LEU A 31 -10.36 -8.40 -0.48
C LEU A 31 -11.46 -9.24 0.17
N GLU A 32 -12.18 -8.68 1.14
CA GLU A 32 -13.30 -9.37 1.82
C GLU A 32 -14.43 -9.75 0.87
N ARG A 33 -14.66 -8.93 -0.16
CA ARG A 33 -15.72 -9.10 -1.16
C ARG A 33 -15.17 -9.50 -2.51
N TRP A 34 -14.03 -10.22 -2.51
CA TRP A 34 -13.37 -10.62 -3.74
C TRP A 34 -14.35 -11.43 -4.61
N PRO A 35 -14.75 -10.93 -5.79
CA PRO A 35 -15.77 -11.58 -6.61
C PRO A 35 -15.23 -12.80 -7.38
N GLY A 36 -13.96 -13.17 -7.16
CA GLY A 36 -13.17 -13.96 -8.09
C GLY A 36 -12.56 -13.06 -9.18
N GLY A 37 -11.59 -13.62 -9.91
CA GLY A 37 -10.80 -12.88 -10.89
C GLY A 37 -9.45 -13.55 -11.06
N GLU A 38 -8.51 -12.81 -11.64
CA GLU A 38 -7.15 -13.30 -11.81
C GLU A 38 -6.44 -13.41 -10.45
N PRO A 39 -5.72 -14.51 -10.15
CA PRO A 39 -5.06 -14.70 -8.86
C PRO A 39 -4.08 -13.57 -8.50
N TYR A 40 -3.37 -13.04 -9.50
CA TYR A 40 -2.40 -11.97 -9.29
C TYR A 40 -3.06 -10.68 -8.77
N GLU A 41 -4.31 -10.38 -9.15
CA GLU A 41 -5.00 -9.18 -8.65
C GLU A 41 -5.31 -9.30 -7.16
N GLN A 42 -5.59 -10.51 -6.68
CA GLN A 42 -5.81 -10.76 -5.26
C GLN A 42 -4.48 -10.67 -4.48
N GLU A 43 -3.39 -11.18 -5.05
CA GLU A 43 -2.04 -11.07 -4.49
C GLU A 43 -1.57 -9.60 -4.43
N ASP A 44 -1.85 -8.81 -5.46
CA ASP A 44 -1.56 -7.38 -5.51
C ASP A 44 -2.32 -6.64 -4.42
N LEU A 45 -3.61 -6.94 -4.22
CA LEU A 45 -4.41 -6.35 -3.15
C LEU A 45 -3.88 -6.72 -1.75
N GLN A 46 -3.45 -7.97 -1.54
CA GLN A 46 -2.82 -8.38 -0.27
C GLN A 46 -1.49 -7.67 -0.04
N THR A 47 -0.71 -7.47 -1.11
CA THR A 47 0.54 -6.71 -1.07
C THR A 47 0.28 -5.26 -0.71
N MET A 48 -0.70 -4.61 -1.34
CA MET A 48 -1.11 -3.24 -1.02
C MET A 48 -1.60 -3.11 0.43
N GLN A 49 -2.39 -4.08 0.92
CA GLN A 49 -2.86 -4.10 2.31
C GLN A 49 -1.69 -4.09 3.29
N THR A 50 -0.68 -4.94 3.04
CA THR A 50 0.52 -5.04 3.88
C THR A 50 1.32 -3.73 3.88
N LEU A 51 1.53 -3.13 2.70
CA LEU A 51 2.26 -1.87 2.56
C LEU A 51 1.55 -0.71 3.26
N LEU A 52 0.22 -0.62 3.13
CA LEU A 52 -0.58 0.41 3.80
C LEU A 52 -0.58 0.24 5.33
N GLN A 53 -0.64 -0.99 5.83
CA GLN A 53 -0.49 -1.27 7.26
C GLN A 53 0.88 -0.83 7.78
N ALA A 54 1.97 -1.15 7.05
CA ALA A 54 3.31 -0.71 7.41
C ALA A 54 3.43 0.82 7.41
N ALA A 55 2.91 1.50 6.38
CA ALA A 55 2.89 2.97 6.31
C ALA A 55 2.10 3.60 7.47
N ILE A 56 0.98 3.00 7.89
CA ILE A 56 0.22 3.47 9.05
C ILE A 56 1.01 3.29 10.35
N LEU A 57 1.72 2.17 10.52
CA LEU A 57 2.57 1.96 11.69
C LEU A 57 3.71 2.99 11.70
N GLU A 58 4.37 3.21 10.57
CA GLU A 58 5.41 4.21 10.43
C GLU A 58 4.89 5.63 10.70
N ALA A 59 3.71 5.99 10.19
CA ALA A 59 3.11 7.30 10.46
C ALA A 59 2.77 7.50 11.95
N ASN A 60 2.38 6.45 12.67
CA ASN A 60 2.02 6.53 14.09
C ASN A 60 3.23 6.40 15.03
N PHE A 61 4.27 5.66 14.66
CA PHE A 61 5.40 5.30 15.54
C PHE A 61 6.77 5.77 15.02
N GLY A 62 6.90 6.12 13.75
CA GLY A 62 8.16 6.52 13.11
C GLY A 62 8.72 7.85 13.62
N SER A 63 7.89 8.70 14.23
CA SER A 63 8.38 9.92 14.90
C SER A 63 9.07 9.67 16.25
N THR A 64 9.07 8.43 16.76
CA THR A 64 9.65 8.11 18.09
C THR A 64 11.19 8.01 18.08
N GLY A 65 11.84 8.20 16.92
CA GLY A 65 13.30 8.10 16.76
C GLY A 65 14.09 9.40 16.93
N GLU A 66 13.44 10.56 17.11
CA GLU A 66 14.11 11.87 17.22
C GLU A 66 13.89 12.54 18.60
N ARG A 67 14.21 11.84 19.70
CA ARG A 67 14.23 12.44 21.05
C ARG A 67 15.50 12.10 21.81
#